data_AF-A0A6I4UI35-F1
#
_entry.id   AF-A0A6I4UI35-F1
#
_cell.length_a   1.000
_cell.length_b   1.000
_cell.length_c   1.000
_cell.angle_alpha   90.00
_cell.angle_beta   90.00
_cell.angle_gamma   90.00
#
_symmetry.space_group_name_H-M   'P 1'
#
loop_
_entity.id
_entity.type
_entity.pdbx_description
1 polymer ?
#
loop_
_entity_poly.entity_id
_entity_poly.type
_entity_poly.pdbx_seq_one_letter_code
_entity_poly.pdbx_strand_id
1 'polypeptide(L)'
;MAYWLMKSEPFKYSWDDLVAEGEGTWDGVRNYQARNNLAAMQVGDEAFFYHSREGLEVVGICTVSVAGITDPTDETGKWAAVKVKAKEKLAHPVTLVAIKAEPRLAEMQLIRQSRLSVCGVTPVEWQVICEMAKG
;
A
#
# COMPACT_ATOMS: atom_id res chain seq x y z
N MET A 1 -5.24 3.57 -14.67
CA MET A 1 -5.03 3.72 -13.23
C MET A 1 -5.17 2.36 -12.60
N ALA A 2 -4.10 1.88 -11.99
CA ALA A 2 -4.06 0.63 -11.23
C ALA A 2 -4.20 0.91 -9.73
N TYR A 3 -4.53 -0.15 -8.98
CA TYR A 3 -4.71 -0.09 -7.54
C TYR A 3 -3.75 -1.04 -6.83
N TRP A 4 -3.25 -0.59 -5.70
CA TRP A 4 -2.22 -1.29 -4.95
C TRP A 4 -2.53 -1.30 -3.46
N LEU A 5 -1.78 -2.11 -2.71
CA LEU A 5 -1.74 -2.04 -1.25
C LEU A 5 -0.28 -2.09 -0.79
N MET A 6 0.07 -1.16 0.09
CA MET A 6 1.44 -0.92 0.53
C MET A 6 1.48 -1.02 2.06
N LYS A 7 2.18 -2.04 2.56
CA LYS A 7 2.28 -2.33 3.99
C LYS A 7 3.40 -1.52 4.63
N SER A 8 3.09 -0.83 5.72
CA SER A 8 4.06 -0.18 6.57
C SER A 8 3.89 -0.60 8.03
N GLU A 9 4.96 -0.61 8.80
CA GLU A 9 4.92 -0.82 10.24
C GLU A 9 4.78 0.57 10.90
N PRO A 10 3.67 0.88 11.61
CA PRO A 10 3.39 2.25 12.04
C PRO A 10 4.42 2.81 13.02
N PHE A 11 5.13 1.95 13.77
CA PHE A 11 6.23 2.38 14.64
C PHE A 11 7.51 2.77 13.89
N LYS A 12 7.61 2.50 12.58
CA LYS A 12 8.71 2.93 11.70
C LYS A 12 8.29 4.05 10.76
N TYR A 13 7.12 3.89 10.14
CA TYR A 13 6.58 4.85 9.19
C TYR A 13 5.05 4.74 9.17
N SER A 14 4.39 5.62 9.90
CA SER A 14 2.95 5.68 10.05
C SER A 14 2.29 6.46 8.92
N TRP A 15 0.95 6.47 8.93
CA TRP A 15 0.18 7.33 8.03
C TRP A 15 0.41 8.82 8.34
N ASP A 16 0.49 9.15 9.63
CA ASP A 16 0.67 10.54 10.05
C ASP A 16 2.08 11.04 9.70
N ASP A 17 3.09 10.16 9.66
CA ASP A 17 4.42 10.50 9.14
C ASP A 17 4.37 10.87 7.65
N LEU A 18 3.68 10.09 6.81
CA LEU A 18 3.49 10.41 5.39
C LEU A 18 2.76 11.76 5.21
N VAL A 19 1.73 12.02 6.03
CA VAL A 19 1.00 13.29 5.99
C VAL A 19 1.92 14.46 6.38
N ALA A 20 2.74 14.30 7.42
CA ALA A 20 3.66 15.34 7.89
C ALA A 20 4.80 15.61 6.90
N GLU A 21 5.33 14.57 6.26
CA GLU A 21 6.37 14.66 5.23
C GLU A 21 5.83 15.25 3.91
N GLY A 22 4.54 15.04 3.63
CA GLY A 22 3.85 15.53 2.44
C GLY A 22 4.14 14.71 1.17
N GLU A 23 5.33 14.13 1.05
CA GLU A 23 5.69 13.18 -0.02
C GLU A 23 6.76 12.19 0.45
N GLY A 24 6.35 10.95 0.69
CA GLY A 24 7.22 9.87 1.15
C GLY A 24 7.83 9.06 0.03
N THR A 25 9.02 8.50 0.27
CA THR A 25 9.64 7.50 -0.61
C THR A 25 9.29 6.10 -0.11
N TRP A 26 8.83 5.22 -0.99
CA TRP A 26 8.54 3.83 -0.66
C TRP A 26 9.75 2.94 -0.98
N ASP A 27 10.75 3.04 -0.11
CA ASP A 27 12.01 2.29 -0.18
C ASP A 27 12.02 1.04 0.73
N GLY A 28 13.18 0.38 0.84
CA GLY A 28 13.40 -0.74 1.76
C GLY A 28 12.75 -2.06 1.33
N VAL A 29 12.09 -2.11 0.18
CA VAL A 29 11.48 -3.35 -0.36
C VAL A 29 12.55 -4.30 -0.86
N ARG A 30 12.59 -5.51 -0.29
CA ARG A 30 13.57 -6.57 -0.63
C ARG A 30 12.92 -7.90 -1.05
N ASN A 31 11.64 -7.85 -1.44
CA ASN A 31 10.93 -8.98 -2.05
C ASN A 31 10.82 -8.75 -3.56
N TYR A 32 11.19 -9.73 -4.38
CA TYR A 32 11.24 -9.59 -5.85
C TYR A 32 9.88 -9.29 -6.48
N GLN A 33 8.79 -9.89 -5.98
CA GLN A 33 7.45 -9.62 -6.50
C GLN A 33 6.96 -8.25 -6.08
N ALA A 34 7.19 -7.85 -4.82
CA ALA A 34 6.87 -6.50 -4.34
C ALA A 34 7.64 -5.43 -5.13
N ARG A 35 8.92 -5.68 -5.42
CA ARG A 35 9.74 -4.85 -6.31
C ARG A 35 9.12 -4.73 -7.70
N ASN A 36 8.72 -5.85 -8.29
CA ASN A 36 8.09 -5.84 -9.61
C ASN A 36 6.78 -5.04 -9.61
N ASN A 37 6.00 -5.12 -8.52
CA ASN A 37 4.80 -4.32 -8.35
C ASN A 37 5.14 -2.83 -8.28
N LEU A 38 6.14 -2.42 -7.48
CA LEU A 38 6.62 -1.03 -7.45
C LEU A 38 7.10 -0.54 -8.83
N ALA A 39 7.86 -1.37 -9.55
CA ALA A 39 8.34 -1.05 -10.89
C ALA A 39 7.21 -0.93 -11.94
N ALA A 40 6.06 -1.56 -11.70
CA ALA A 40 4.89 -1.51 -12.57
C ALA A 40 3.97 -0.32 -12.29
N MET A 41 4.13 0.37 -11.17
CA MET A 41 3.32 1.54 -10.81
C MET A 41 3.56 2.71 -11.78
N GLN A 42 2.52 3.49 -12.01
CA GLN A 42 2.58 4.74 -12.77
C GLN A 42 2.14 5.92 -11.90
N VAL A 43 2.60 7.13 -12.25
CA VAL A 43 2.13 8.36 -11.60
C VAL A 43 0.61 8.46 -11.71
N GLY A 44 -0.05 8.73 -10.59
CA GLY A 44 -1.52 8.77 -10.48
C GLY A 44 -2.17 7.44 -10.09
N ASP A 45 -1.44 6.32 -10.07
CA ASP A 45 -1.96 5.10 -9.44
C ASP A 45 -2.19 5.31 -7.94
N GLU A 46 -3.16 4.58 -7.39
CA GLU A 46 -3.55 4.70 -5.99
C GLU A 46 -3.23 3.44 -5.21
N ALA A 47 -2.89 3.62 -3.93
CA ALA A 47 -2.56 2.52 -3.06
C ALA A 47 -3.23 2.69 -1.69
N PHE A 48 -3.70 1.58 -1.14
CA PHE A 48 -4.06 1.50 0.27
C PHE A 48 -2.80 1.53 1.14
N PHE A 49 -2.74 2.46 2.08
CA PHE A 49 -1.74 2.47 3.14
C PHE A 49 -2.21 1.54 4.26
N TYR A 50 -1.51 0.41 4.41
CA TYR A 50 -1.88 -0.64 5.36
C TYR A 50 -0.89 -0.67 6.52
N HIS A 51 -1.37 -0.53 7.76
CA HIS A 51 -0.57 -0.74 8.97
C HIS A 51 -0.40 -2.24 9.23
N SER A 52 0.84 -2.67 9.36
CA SER A 52 1.27 -4.05 9.52
C SER A 52 2.00 -4.27 10.84
N ARG A 53 1.98 -5.51 11.34
CA ARG A 53 2.41 -5.95 12.69
C ARG A 53 1.62 -5.34 13.86
N GLU A 54 1.27 -4.07 13.79
CA GLU A 54 0.44 -3.33 14.72
C GLU A 54 -0.71 -2.65 13.94
N GLY A 55 -1.88 -2.51 14.56
CA GLY A 55 -3.12 -2.07 13.89
C GLY A 55 -3.73 -3.18 13.01
N LEU A 56 -2.99 -3.65 12.00
CA LEU A 56 -3.45 -4.62 11.01
C LEU A 56 -4.69 -4.14 10.25
N GLU A 57 -4.59 -2.97 9.63
CA GLU A 57 -5.73 -2.29 9.00
C GLU A 57 -5.30 -1.37 7.86
N VAL A 58 -6.22 -1.13 6.93
CA VAL A 58 -6.09 -0.06 5.94
C VAL A 58 -6.54 1.25 6.60
N VAL A 59 -5.65 2.24 6.64
CA VAL A 59 -5.89 3.52 7.33
C VAL A 59 -6.09 4.71 6.40
N GLY A 60 -5.68 4.58 5.13
CA GLY A 60 -5.69 5.68 4.20
C GLY A 60 -5.40 5.24 2.77
N ILE A 61 -5.55 6.19 1.85
CA ILE A 61 -5.23 6.07 0.43
C ILE A 61 -4.12 7.06 0.11
N CYS A 62 -3.06 6.59 -0.54
CA CYS A 62 -2.02 7.43 -1.12
C CYS A 62 -2.02 7.32 -2.64
N THR A 63 -1.42 8.31 -3.29
CA THR A 63 -1.27 8.37 -4.75
C THR A 63 0.21 8.39 -5.10
N VAL A 64 0.61 7.61 -6.11
CA VAL A 64 1.96 7.59 -6.66
C VAL A 64 2.25 8.94 -7.32
N SER A 65 3.22 9.68 -6.78
CA SER A 65 3.63 10.99 -7.30
C SER A 65 4.88 10.91 -8.18
N VAL A 66 5.75 9.93 -7.94
CA VAL A 66 6.92 9.65 -8.77
C VAL A 66 7.03 8.15 -8.96
N ALA A 67 7.18 7.70 -10.20
CA ALA A 67 7.29 6.29 -10.57
C ALA A 67 8.62 5.99 -11.26
N GLY A 68 8.99 4.70 -11.32
CA GLY A 68 10.15 4.23 -12.10
C GLY A 68 11.51 4.64 -11.52
N ILE A 69 11.59 4.90 -10.21
CA ILE A 69 12.84 5.26 -9.55
C ILE A 69 13.49 4.02 -8.91
N THR A 70 14.81 4.09 -8.77
CA THR A 70 15.57 3.14 -7.97
C THR A 70 15.46 3.50 -6.51
N ASP A 71 15.42 2.48 -5.64
CA ASP A 71 15.48 2.66 -4.19
C ASP A 71 16.79 3.40 -3.82
N PRO A 72 16.71 4.59 -3.20
CA PRO A 72 17.89 5.39 -2.86
C PRO A 72 18.78 4.73 -1.79
N THR A 73 18.25 3.73 -1.06
CA THR A 73 18.99 2.94 -0.05
C THR A 73 19.68 1.72 -0.67
N ASP A 74 19.49 1.47 -1.97
CA ASP A 74 20.10 0.34 -2.68
C ASP A 74 21.28 0.77 -3.55
N GLU A 75 22.50 0.51 -3.07
CA GLU A 75 23.74 0.75 -3.82
C GLU A 75 23.88 -0.13 -5.07
N THR A 76 23.13 -1.24 -5.18
CA THR A 76 23.21 -2.15 -6.33
C THR A 76 22.37 -1.70 -7.52
N GLY A 77 21.46 -0.75 -7.33
CA GLY A 77 20.56 -0.25 -8.36
C GLY A 77 19.51 -1.25 -8.85
N LYS A 78 19.26 -2.32 -8.09
CA LYS A 78 18.40 -3.44 -8.45
C LYS A 78 16.98 -3.30 -7.92
N TRP A 79 16.80 -2.58 -6.81
CA TRP A 79 15.52 -2.42 -6.13
C TRP A 79 14.79 -1.19 -6.63
N ALA A 80 13.50 -1.35 -6.93
CA ALA A 80 12.63 -0.28 -7.37
C ALA A 80 11.98 0.38 -6.16
N ALA A 81 11.72 1.67 -6.27
CA ALA A 81 10.93 2.47 -5.35
C ALA A 81 9.96 3.37 -6.14
N VAL A 82 9.06 4.01 -5.41
CA VAL A 82 8.19 5.09 -5.90
C VAL A 82 8.13 6.17 -4.84
N LYS A 83 7.66 7.37 -5.19
CA LYS A 83 7.22 8.34 -4.18
C LYS A 83 5.70 8.40 -4.15
N VAL A 84 5.14 8.61 -2.97
CA VAL A 84 3.68 8.69 -2.75
C VAL A 84 3.33 9.92 -1.93
N LYS A 85 2.11 10.44 -2.15
CA LYS A 85 1.51 11.47 -1.31
C LYS A 85 0.24 10.95 -0.66
N ALA A 86 -0.01 11.36 0.58
CA ALA A 86 -1.30 11.11 1.21
C ALA A 86 -2.42 11.77 0.38
N LYS A 87 -3.46 11.00 0.05
CA LYS A 87 -4.65 11.49 -0.66
C LYS A 87 -5.82 11.65 0.32
N GLU A 88 -6.15 10.59 1.04
CA GLU A 88 -7.32 10.56 1.92
C GLU A 88 -7.09 9.64 3.12
N LYS A 89 -7.43 10.11 4.32
CA LYS A 89 -7.50 9.26 5.52
C LYS A 89 -8.89 8.62 5.58
N LEU A 90 -8.96 7.30 5.79
CA LEU A 90 -10.24 6.61 5.86
C LEU A 90 -10.99 7.00 7.14
N ALA A 91 -12.28 7.32 7.01
CA ALA A 91 -13.14 7.61 8.16
C ALA A 91 -13.28 6.39 9.08
N HIS A 92 -13.39 5.20 8.49
CA HIS A 92 -13.41 3.93 9.19
C HIS A 92 -12.26 3.06 8.67
N PRO A 93 -11.17 2.89 9.44
CA PRO A 93 -10.10 1.96 9.07
C PRO A 93 -10.63 0.54 8.86
N VAL A 94 -10.17 -0.13 7.81
CA VAL A 94 -10.65 -1.47 7.44
C VAL A 94 -9.67 -2.51 7.95
N THR A 95 -10.03 -3.18 9.04
CA THR A 95 -9.17 -4.15 9.71
C THR A 95 -8.97 -5.43 8.91
N LEU A 96 -7.83 -6.09 9.05
CA LEU A 96 -7.52 -7.38 8.43
C LEU A 96 -8.57 -8.45 8.81
N VAL A 97 -9.13 -8.37 10.02
CA VAL A 97 -10.21 -9.25 10.46
C VAL A 97 -11.46 -9.03 9.61
N ALA A 98 -11.87 -7.77 9.40
CA ALA A 98 -12.99 -7.45 8.54
C ALA A 98 -12.73 -7.85 7.07
N ILE A 99 -11.53 -7.58 6.55
CA ILE A 99 -11.12 -7.98 5.19
C ILE A 99 -11.23 -9.50 5.02
N LYS A 100 -10.74 -10.28 5.98
CA LYS A 100 -10.84 -11.75 5.94
C LYS A 100 -12.27 -12.28 6.06
N ALA A 101 -13.16 -11.54 6.70
CA ALA A 101 -14.55 -11.91 6.88
C ALA A 101 -15.42 -11.59 5.64
N GLU A 102 -14.95 -10.73 4.74
CA GLU A 102 -15.66 -10.34 3.52
C GLU A 102 -15.37 -11.34 2.38
N PRO A 103 -16.36 -12.14 1.93
CA PRO A 103 -16.14 -13.16 0.91
C PRO A 103 -15.69 -12.58 -0.45
N ARG A 104 -16.09 -11.34 -0.78
CA ARG A 104 -15.65 -10.66 -2.02
C ARG A 104 -14.14 -10.38 -2.05
N LEU A 105 -13.47 -10.41 -0.90
CA LEU A 105 -12.04 -10.17 -0.76
C LEU A 105 -11.23 -11.46 -0.54
N ALA A 106 -11.84 -12.64 -0.56
CA ALA A 106 -11.17 -13.90 -0.24
C ALA A 106 -9.90 -14.17 -1.08
N GLU A 107 -9.87 -13.68 -2.32
CA GLU A 107 -8.77 -13.87 -3.25
C GLU A 107 -7.69 -12.77 -3.19
N MET A 108 -7.89 -11.75 -2.36
CA MET A 108 -6.99 -10.60 -2.27
C MET A 108 -5.58 -11.04 -1.89
N GLN A 109 -4.58 -10.51 -2.60
CA GLN A 109 -3.17 -10.85 -2.37
C GLN A 109 -2.73 -10.58 -0.93
N LEU A 110 -3.33 -9.57 -0.26
CA LEU A 110 -3.13 -9.30 1.17
C LEU A 110 -3.34 -10.55 2.03
N ILE A 111 -4.39 -11.33 1.74
CA ILE A 111 -4.78 -12.54 2.49
C ILE A 111 -3.93 -13.73 2.04
N ARG A 112 -3.84 -13.94 0.72
CA ARG A 112 -3.18 -15.13 0.15
C ARG A 112 -1.66 -15.11 0.29
N GLN A 113 -1.05 -13.92 0.39
CA GLN A 113 0.40 -13.73 0.39
C GLN A 113 0.83 -12.79 1.52
N SER A 114 0.75 -13.26 2.76
CA SER A 114 1.00 -12.45 3.96
C SER A 114 2.38 -11.76 3.99
N ARG A 115 3.41 -12.39 3.39
CA ARG A 115 4.79 -11.86 3.31
C ARG A 115 5.01 -10.84 2.20
N LEU A 116 4.05 -10.66 1.30
CA LEU A 116 4.15 -9.68 0.22
C LEU A 116 3.82 -8.28 0.79
N SER A 117 4.77 -7.34 0.71
CA SER A 117 4.65 -6.00 1.29
C SER A 117 3.99 -4.97 0.37
N VAL A 118 4.06 -5.20 -0.94
CA VAL A 118 3.40 -4.40 -1.97
C VAL A 118 2.59 -5.35 -2.83
N CYS A 119 1.27 -5.22 -2.79
CA CYS A 119 0.32 -6.13 -3.44
C CYS A 119 -0.43 -5.40 -4.55
N GLY A 120 -0.79 -6.12 -5.61
CA GLY A 120 -1.79 -5.66 -6.55
C GLY A 120 -3.20 -5.77 -5.94
N VAL A 121 -4.06 -4.82 -6.25
CA VAL A 121 -5.47 -4.79 -5.85
C VAL A 121 -6.32 -4.67 -7.10
N THR A 122 -7.31 -5.55 -7.26
CA THR A 122 -8.23 -5.47 -8.39
C THR A 122 -9.21 -4.30 -8.20
N PRO A 123 -9.81 -3.76 -9.28
CA PRO A 123 -10.82 -2.71 -9.15
C PRO A 123 -12.00 -3.09 -8.25
N VAL A 124 -12.40 -4.37 -8.26
CA VAL A 124 -13.49 -4.88 -7.41
C VAL A 124 -13.06 -4.87 -5.94
N GLU A 125 -11.88 -5.41 -5.63
CA GLU A 125 -11.35 -5.39 -4.25
C GLU A 125 -11.18 -3.96 -3.73
N TRP A 126 -10.70 -3.05 -4.57
CA TRP A 126 -10.58 -1.63 -4.24
C TRP A 126 -11.93 -1.03 -3.84
N GLN A 127 -12.95 -1.22 -4.67
CA GLN A 127 -14.30 -0.72 -4.40
C GLN A 127 -14.85 -1.27 -3.09
N VAL A 128 -14.69 -2.58 -2.84
CA VAL A 128 -15.19 -3.22 -1.62
C VAL A 128 -14.51 -2.64 -0.36
N ILE A 129 -13.19 -2.45 -0.37
CA ILE A 129 -12.50 -1.82 0.77
C ILE A 129 -12.98 -0.37 0.97
N CYS A 130 -13.16 0.39 -0.11
CA CYS A 130 -13.71 1.75 -0.04
C CYS A 130 -15.17 1.78 0.46
N GLU A 131 -15.99 0.78 0.15
CA GLU A 131 -17.34 0.63 0.71
C GLU A 131 -17.27 0.38 2.22
N MET A 132 -16.45 -0.58 2.63
CA MET A 132 -16.25 -0.91 4.06
C MET A 132 -15.73 0.29 4.86
N ALA A 133 -14.95 1.17 4.24
CA ALA A 133 -14.39 2.35 4.87
C ALA A 133 -15.41 3.49 5.11
N LYS A 134 -16.60 3.42 4.51
CA LYS A 134 -17.64 4.45 4.63
C LYS A 134 -18.59 4.25 5.82
N GLY A 135 -18.56 3.09 6.48
CA GLY A 135 -19.44 2.74 7.59
C GLY A 135 -20.71 2.04 7.14
#